data_AF-A0A1N6NWP1-F1
#
_entry.id   AF-A0A1N6NWP1-F1
#
_cell.length_a   1.000
_cell.length_b   1.000
_cell.length_c   1.000
_cell.angle_alpha   90.00
_cell.angle_beta   90.00
_cell.angle_gamma   90.00
#
_symmetry.space_group_name_H-M   'P 1'
#
loop_
_entity.id
_entity.type
_entity.pdbx_description
1 polymer ?
#
loop_
_entity_poly.entity_id
_entity_poly.type
_entity_poly.pdbx_seq_one_letter_code
_entity_poly.pdbx_strand_id
1 'polypeptide(L)'
;MDRIIGANTIDLGGGRRGFRGKDTVAGIPGTELAAVWHNAIQEEIVGLIEACGGNPSNADFTQLLQAIRSQVLNYVEVGGSPNALTADLERNLARYVKGLPLRLKIAATNSGPMTLDVDGIGAVSLLKRDGTAMQPGDAVAGQILTFVFGPANAFYCTSPVASDVSGLRGRAIFTASGTLTILAGCTVLKLMSWGGAGGGGGINASGGAGGGGGGGEYREGLFTVVPAATHAVSIGTGGNGGTIAGTNGSNGGSTSVGSLMTAAGGLFGAGASGTYGQGGAGGSGGSGGSFSQNGGNGSNGGNLGSVASCGTGGGSWKVPNHYLQFSAGAGGNGLFYGQGGNGATGGIGAAAGGNGKSGLVIAEFY
;
A
#
# COMPACT_ATOMS: atom_id res chain seq x y z
N MET A 1 11.66 -22.74 52.25
CA MET A 1 11.11 -24.11 52.35
C MET A 1 12.27 -25.07 52.24
N ASP A 2 12.61 -25.78 53.32
CA ASP A 2 13.65 -26.81 53.29
C ASP A 2 13.12 -28.03 52.51
N ARG A 3 13.70 -28.29 51.34
CA ARG A 3 13.24 -29.35 50.43
C ARG A 3 13.88 -30.71 50.73
N ILE A 4 14.95 -30.74 51.51
CA ILE A 4 15.69 -31.95 51.90
C ILE A 4 15.58 -32.12 53.41
N ILE A 5 15.07 -33.27 53.83
CA ILE A 5 14.87 -33.64 55.22
C ILE A 5 16.05 -34.53 55.65
N GLY A 6 16.56 -34.33 56.87
CA GLY A 6 17.67 -35.12 57.43
C GLY A 6 18.93 -34.29 57.72
N ALA A 7 19.79 -34.81 58.61
CA ALA A 7 21.00 -34.13 59.07
C ALA A 7 22.18 -34.23 58.09
N ASN A 8 22.16 -35.21 57.19
CA ASN A 8 23.29 -35.57 56.34
C ASN A 8 23.30 -34.78 55.02
N THR A 9 23.20 -33.46 55.11
CA THR A 9 23.19 -32.56 53.94
C THR A 9 24.53 -31.85 53.76
N ILE A 10 24.74 -31.26 52.59
CA ILE A 10 25.81 -30.28 52.37
C ILE A 10 25.18 -28.90 52.18
N ASP A 11 25.84 -27.85 52.64
CA ASP A 11 25.40 -26.48 52.35
C ASP A 11 25.84 -26.09 50.93
N LEU A 12 24.87 -25.69 50.11
CA LEU A 12 25.11 -25.14 48.77
C LEU A 12 25.29 -23.62 48.81
N GLY A 13 25.25 -23.01 50.00
CA GLY A 13 25.29 -21.57 50.23
C GLY A 13 23.90 -20.94 50.30
N GLY A 14 23.78 -19.84 51.05
CA GLY A 14 22.53 -19.09 51.19
C GLY A 14 21.43 -19.83 51.94
N GLY A 15 21.78 -20.77 52.82
CA GLY A 15 20.83 -21.56 53.60
C GLY A 15 20.17 -22.70 52.82
N ARG A 16 20.74 -23.08 51.67
CA ARG A 16 20.20 -24.14 50.81
C ARG A 16 20.91 -25.46 51.07
N ARG A 17 20.15 -26.48 51.46
CA ARG A 17 20.66 -27.84 51.61
C ARG A 17 20.79 -28.53 50.25
N GLY A 18 21.88 -29.28 50.08
CA GLY A 18 22.18 -30.12 48.92
C GLY A 18 22.40 -31.58 49.29
N PHE A 19 22.34 -32.43 48.27
CA PHE A 19 22.65 -33.85 48.39
C PHE A 19 24.17 -34.07 48.37
N ARG A 20 24.66 -35.00 49.18
CA ARG A 20 26.04 -35.49 49.17
C ARG A 20 26.08 -37.01 49.08
N GLY A 21 27.08 -37.53 48.38
CA GLY A 21 27.39 -38.95 48.35
C GLY A 21 27.85 -39.45 49.72
N LYS A 22 27.66 -40.75 49.97
CA LYS A 22 28.27 -41.41 51.12
C LYS A 22 29.78 -41.53 50.87
N ASP A 23 30.59 -41.08 51.81
CA ASP A 23 32.03 -41.31 51.82
C ASP A 23 32.36 -42.30 52.94
N THR A 24 32.59 -43.55 52.55
CA THR A 24 32.94 -44.62 53.49
C THR A 24 34.35 -44.50 54.04
N VAL A 25 35.27 -43.84 53.34
CA VAL A 25 36.67 -43.67 53.76
C VAL A 25 36.77 -42.56 54.81
N ALA A 26 36.04 -41.46 54.62
CA ALA A 26 35.96 -40.36 55.56
C ALA A 26 34.89 -40.53 56.66
N GLY A 27 34.12 -41.63 56.64
CA GLY A 27 33.06 -41.90 57.62
C GLY A 27 31.85 -40.97 57.51
N ILE A 28 31.64 -40.34 56.34
CA ILE A 28 30.59 -39.34 56.12
C ILE A 28 29.34 -40.04 55.54
N PRO A 29 28.18 -40.01 56.23
CA PRO A 29 26.94 -40.55 55.70
C PRO A 29 26.40 -39.70 54.53
N GLY A 30 25.85 -40.38 53.52
CA GLY A 30 25.18 -39.73 52.40
C GLY A 30 23.84 -39.11 52.80
N THR A 31 23.33 -38.23 51.95
CA THR A 31 22.01 -37.60 52.17
C THR A 31 20.89 -38.60 51.95
N GLU A 32 19.92 -38.62 52.87
CA GLU A 32 18.71 -39.44 52.74
C GLU A 32 17.74 -38.80 51.75
N LEU A 33 17.18 -39.63 50.86
CA LEU A 33 16.19 -39.18 49.89
C LEU A 33 14.77 -39.40 50.46
N ALA A 34 14.19 -38.37 51.05
CA ALA A 34 12.87 -38.43 51.68
C ALA A 34 11.71 -38.52 50.66
N ALA A 35 10.62 -39.22 51.02
CA ALA A 35 9.42 -39.34 50.19
C ALA A 35 8.80 -37.99 49.82
N VAL A 36 8.82 -37.02 50.75
CA VAL A 36 8.33 -35.66 50.51
C VAL A 36 8.99 -35.01 49.30
N TRP A 37 10.30 -35.18 49.13
CA TRP A 37 11.01 -34.61 48.00
C TRP A 37 10.65 -35.30 46.67
N HIS A 38 10.58 -36.63 46.66
CA HIS A 38 10.22 -37.38 45.45
C HIS A 38 8.79 -37.08 44.99
N ASN A 39 7.85 -37.06 45.93
CA ASN A 39 6.46 -36.72 45.63
C ASN A 39 6.37 -35.29 45.09
N ALA A 40 7.07 -34.32 45.68
CA ALA A 40 7.05 -32.95 45.18
C ALA A 40 7.57 -32.83 43.74
N ILE A 41 8.64 -33.54 43.37
CA ILE A 41 9.15 -33.54 42.00
C ILE A 41 8.19 -34.24 41.04
N GLN A 42 7.64 -35.39 41.44
CA GLN A 42 6.68 -36.12 40.61
C GLN A 42 5.42 -35.28 40.35
N GLU A 43 4.83 -34.70 41.40
CA GLU A 43 3.63 -33.88 41.27
C GLU A 43 3.85 -32.62 40.42
N GLU A 44 5.04 -31.99 40.49
CA GLU A 44 5.36 -30.85 39.62
C GLU A 44 5.39 -31.25 38.14
N ILE A 45 5.95 -32.42 37.81
CA ILE A 45 6.01 -32.94 36.44
C ILE A 45 4.62 -33.34 35.95
N VAL A 46 3.86 -34.04 36.78
CA VAL A 46 2.48 -34.48 36.49
C VAL A 46 1.58 -33.26 36.30
N GLY A 47 1.68 -32.26 37.17
CA GLY A 47 0.88 -31.04 37.06
C GLY A 47 1.12 -30.26 35.77
N LEU A 48 2.36 -30.24 35.24
CA LEU A 48 2.63 -29.66 33.92
C LEU A 48 1.97 -30.47 32.79
N ILE A 49 2.00 -31.80 32.88
CA ILE A 49 1.40 -32.69 31.87
C ILE A 49 -0.13 -32.47 31.85
N GLU A 50 -0.76 -32.45 33.01
CA GLU A 50 -2.20 -32.23 33.16
C GLU A 50 -2.61 -30.83 32.72
N ALA A 51 -1.86 -29.78 33.08
CA ALA A 51 -2.12 -28.41 32.62
C ALA A 51 -2.00 -28.27 31.10
N CYS A 52 -1.20 -29.12 30.45
CA CYS A 52 -1.13 -29.21 28.99
C CYS A 52 -2.22 -30.11 28.36
N GLY A 53 -3.18 -30.61 29.16
CA GLY A 53 -4.26 -31.51 28.74
C GLY A 53 -3.85 -32.98 28.57
N GLY A 54 -2.65 -33.36 29.01
CA GLY A 54 -2.17 -34.74 28.94
C GLY A 54 -2.67 -35.60 30.10
N ASN A 55 -2.86 -36.90 29.85
CA ASN A 55 -3.16 -37.88 30.89
C ASN A 55 -1.86 -38.61 31.31
N PRO A 56 -1.42 -38.49 32.57
CA PRO A 56 -0.22 -39.15 33.05
C PRO A 56 -0.25 -40.67 32.87
N SER A 57 0.83 -41.26 32.37
CA SER A 57 0.93 -42.70 32.11
C SER A 57 2.28 -43.28 32.53
N ASN A 58 2.26 -44.41 33.23
CA ASN A 58 3.47 -45.17 33.62
C ASN A 58 4.14 -45.87 32.43
N ALA A 59 3.46 -45.94 31.28
CA ALA A 59 4.00 -46.52 30.06
C ALA A 59 4.65 -45.49 29.12
N ASP A 60 4.45 -44.18 29.37
CA ASP A 60 4.94 -43.11 28.51
C ASP A 60 6.05 -42.30 29.20
N PHE A 61 7.30 -42.52 28.77
CA PHE A 61 8.46 -41.77 29.24
C PHE A 61 8.71 -40.46 28.45
N THR A 62 7.81 -40.09 27.54
CA THR A 62 7.90 -38.90 26.68
C THR A 62 6.85 -37.84 27.00
N GLN A 63 5.94 -38.09 27.95
CA GLN A 63 4.85 -37.19 28.34
C GLN A 63 5.31 -35.76 28.70
N LEU A 64 6.44 -35.60 29.41
CA LEU A 64 7.00 -34.27 29.71
C LEU A 64 7.46 -33.55 28.43
N LEU A 65 8.07 -34.28 27.49
CA LEU A 65 8.49 -33.73 26.21
C LEU A 65 7.28 -33.31 25.36
N GLN A 66 6.22 -34.10 25.37
CA GLN A 66 4.97 -33.77 24.69
C GLN A 66 4.33 -32.50 25.27
N ALA A 67 4.26 -32.38 26.61
CA ALA A 67 3.73 -31.20 27.30
C ALA A 67 4.52 -29.92 26.97
N ILE A 68 5.86 -30.00 26.90
CA ILE A 68 6.70 -28.85 26.53
C ILE A 68 6.49 -28.45 25.06
N ARG A 69 6.40 -29.44 24.16
CA ARG A 69 6.25 -29.22 22.72
C ARG A 69 4.85 -28.73 22.31
N SER A 70 3.82 -29.03 23.10
CA SER A 70 2.44 -28.61 22.80
C SER A 70 2.31 -27.08 22.78
N GLN A 71 3.09 -26.37 23.60
CA GLN A 71 3.06 -24.92 23.72
C GLN A 71 1.69 -24.34 24.11
N VAL A 72 0.76 -25.18 24.58
CA VAL A 72 -0.63 -24.80 24.85
C VAL A 72 -0.75 -23.76 25.97
N LEU A 73 0.18 -23.76 26.93
CA LEU A 73 0.23 -22.78 28.02
C LEU A 73 0.54 -21.35 27.55
N ASN A 74 1.01 -21.17 26.31
CA ASN A 74 1.24 -19.86 25.68
C ASN A 74 0.10 -19.48 24.71
N TYR A 75 -0.98 -20.24 24.63
CA TYR A 75 -2.13 -19.97 23.77
C TYR A 75 -3.34 -19.58 24.63
N VAL A 76 -4.09 -18.57 24.18
CA VAL A 76 -5.30 -18.12 24.84
C VAL A 76 -6.31 -17.59 23.83
N GLU A 77 -7.57 -17.93 24.02
CA GLU A 77 -8.69 -17.29 23.33
C GLU A 77 -9.06 -16.02 24.09
N VAL A 78 -8.95 -14.86 23.45
CA VAL A 78 -9.11 -13.58 24.14
C VAL A 78 -10.58 -13.23 24.32
N GLY A 79 -10.89 -12.63 25.45
CA GLY A 79 -12.16 -11.96 25.73
C GLY A 79 -12.08 -10.45 25.51
N GLY A 80 -13.06 -9.73 26.07
CA GLY A 80 -13.11 -8.27 26.04
C GLY A 80 -13.72 -7.68 24.76
N SER A 81 -13.34 -6.44 24.45
CA SER A 81 -13.79 -5.71 23.26
C SER A 81 -12.75 -5.80 22.14
N PRO A 82 -13.07 -5.48 20.87
CA PRO A 82 -12.12 -5.59 19.76
C PRO A 82 -10.83 -4.76 19.92
N ASN A 83 -10.84 -3.77 20.81
CA ASN A 83 -9.74 -2.84 21.03
C ASN A 83 -9.18 -2.88 22.46
N ALA A 84 -9.81 -3.63 23.36
CA ALA A 84 -9.36 -3.84 24.73
C ALA A 84 -9.58 -5.31 25.09
N LEU A 85 -8.56 -6.11 24.81
CA LEU A 85 -8.57 -7.57 24.98
C LEU A 85 -8.28 -7.93 26.43
N THR A 86 -8.90 -9.02 26.89
CA THR A 86 -8.56 -9.69 28.14
C THR A 86 -8.16 -11.12 27.87
N ALA A 87 -7.22 -11.65 28.64
CA ALA A 87 -6.78 -13.04 28.54
C ALA A 87 -6.57 -13.61 29.95
N ASP A 88 -7.08 -14.81 30.19
CA ASP A 88 -6.88 -15.53 31.45
C ASP A 88 -6.14 -16.83 31.13
N LEU A 89 -4.96 -17.00 31.70
CA LEU A 89 -4.12 -18.18 31.53
C LEU A 89 -4.38 -19.17 32.66
N GLU A 90 -4.32 -20.46 32.35
CA GLU A 90 -4.47 -21.54 33.36
C GLU A 90 -3.45 -21.42 34.52
N ARG A 91 -2.28 -20.83 34.23
CA ARG A 91 -1.28 -20.47 35.22
C ARG A 91 -1.08 -18.96 35.19
N ASN A 92 -1.76 -18.28 36.11
CA ASN A 92 -1.69 -16.82 36.19
C ASN A 92 -0.24 -16.33 36.28
N LEU A 93 0.06 -15.34 35.45
CA LEU A 93 1.29 -14.61 35.51
C LEU A 93 1.29 -13.69 36.73
N ALA A 94 2.45 -13.54 37.37
CA ALA A 94 2.63 -12.55 38.45
C ALA A 94 3.00 -11.17 37.90
N ARG A 95 3.60 -11.13 36.71
CA ARG A 95 4.03 -9.92 35.99
C ARG A 95 4.37 -10.27 34.54
N TYR A 96 4.35 -9.27 33.67
CA TYR A 96 4.95 -9.39 32.35
C TYR A 96 6.47 -9.42 32.42
N VAL A 97 7.09 -10.39 31.74
CA VAL A 97 8.55 -10.52 31.64
C VAL A 97 8.95 -10.35 30.18
N LYS A 98 10.02 -9.59 29.93
CA LYS A 98 10.53 -9.35 28.56
C LYS A 98 10.83 -10.69 27.89
N GLY A 99 10.38 -10.86 26.66
CA GLY A 99 10.50 -12.10 25.89
C GLY A 99 9.34 -13.08 26.09
N LEU A 100 8.35 -12.80 26.95
CA LEU A 100 7.16 -13.64 27.10
C LEU A 100 6.37 -13.71 25.78
N PRO A 101 6.25 -14.89 25.16
CA PRO A 101 5.45 -15.06 23.95
C PRO A 101 4.02 -15.51 24.28
N LEU A 102 3.02 -14.87 23.71
CA LEU A 102 1.62 -15.27 23.78
C LEU A 102 1.03 -15.39 22.38
N ARG A 103 0.23 -16.44 22.16
CA ARG A 103 -0.56 -16.67 20.95
C ARG A 103 -2.02 -16.40 21.27
N LEU A 104 -2.56 -15.35 20.67
CA LEU A 104 -3.90 -14.86 20.95
C LEU A 104 -4.81 -15.24 19.79
N LYS A 105 -5.88 -15.99 20.05
CA LYS A 105 -6.97 -16.15 19.08
C LYS A 105 -7.92 -14.97 19.24
N ILE A 106 -8.01 -14.14 18.21
CA ILE A 106 -8.75 -12.87 18.20
C ILE A 106 -10.25 -13.14 18.07
N ALA A 107 -11.06 -12.65 19.02
CA ALA A 107 -12.50 -12.84 19.00
C ALA A 107 -13.24 -11.91 18.03
N ALA A 108 -12.78 -10.65 17.89
CA ALA A 108 -13.44 -9.64 17.08
C ALA A 108 -12.43 -8.74 16.36
N THR A 109 -12.78 -8.30 15.14
CA THR A 109 -11.89 -7.47 14.31
C THR A 109 -11.68 -6.09 14.92
N ASN A 110 -10.43 -5.68 15.09
CA ASN A 110 -10.11 -4.40 15.71
C ASN A 110 -10.47 -3.20 14.82
N SER A 111 -10.93 -2.12 15.45
CA SER A 111 -11.30 -0.87 14.77
C SER A 111 -10.32 0.28 14.98
N GLY A 112 -9.13 0.00 15.54
CA GLY A 112 -8.15 0.99 15.99
C GLY A 112 -7.05 0.37 16.85
N PRO A 113 -6.32 1.18 17.66
CA PRO A 113 -5.31 0.69 18.59
C PRO A 113 -5.86 -0.33 19.58
N MET A 114 -5.01 -1.26 20.02
CA MET A 114 -5.42 -2.37 20.88
C MET A 114 -4.61 -2.42 22.17
N THR A 115 -5.23 -2.90 23.25
CA THR A 115 -4.55 -3.26 24.50
C THR A 115 -4.86 -4.70 24.88
N LEU A 116 -4.02 -5.29 25.73
CA LEU A 116 -4.20 -6.61 26.34
C LEU A 116 -3.98 -6.53 27.84
N ASP A 117 -4.93 -7.02 28.63
CA ASP A 117 -4.76 -7.32 30.05
C ASP A 117 -4.74 -8.85 30.24
N VAL A 118 -3.65 -9.38 30.78
CA VAL A 118 -3.50 -10.81 31.07
C VAL A 118 -3.55 -11.03 32.57
N ASP A 119 -4.42 -11.92 33.02
CA ASP A 119 -4.60 -12.32 34.43
C ASP A 119 -4.85 -11.14 35.39
N GLY A 120 -5.37 -10.02 34.88
CA GLY A 120 -5.63 -8.80 35.66
C GLY A 120 -4.38 -8.07 36.15
N ILE A 121 -3.21 -8.32 35.56
CA ILE A 121 -1.95 -7.62 35.89
C ILE A 121 -2.04 -6.13 35.53
N GLY A 122 -2.82 -5.81 34.49
CA GLY A 122 -3.00 -4.47 33.97
C GLY A 122 -2.83 -4.43 32.45
N ALA A 123 -3.65 -3.61 31.81
CA ALA A 123 -3.66 -3.45 30.36
C ALA A 123 -2.37 -2.80 29.84
N VAL A 124 -1.77 -3.43 28.83
CA VAL A 124 -0.62 -2.92 28.07
C VAL A 124 -0.93 -2.86 26.59
N SER A 125 -0.24 -1.99 25.84
CA SER A 125 -0.49 -1.83 24.41
C SER A 125 -0.09 -3.07 23.60
N LEU A 126 -0.89 -3.39 22.58
CA LEU A 126 -0.51 -4.26 21.47
C LEU A 126 -0.02 -3.39 20.31
N LEU A 127 1.24 -3.60 19.92
CA LEU A 127 1.93 -2.85 18.90
C LEU A 127 2.29 -3.74 17.72
N LYS A 128 2.51 -3.11 16.57
CA LYS A 128 3.09 -3.76 15.39
C LYS A 128 4.58 -4.02 15.60
N ARG A 129 5.20 -4.75 14.67
CA ARG A 129 6.62 -5.12 14.78
C ARG A 129 7.56 -3.91 14.84
N ASP A 130 7.16 -2.80 14.21
CA ASP A 130 7.92 -1.55 14.14
C ASP A 130 7.70 -0.66 15.39
N GLY A 131 6.85 -1.10 16.32
CA GLY A 131 6.51 -0.36 17.54
C GLY A 131 5.41 0.69 17.37
N THR A 132 4.83 0.83 16.18
CA THR A 132 3.65 1.67 15.98
C THR A 132 2.38 0.95 16.47
N ALA A 133 1.32 1.72 16.74
CA ALA A 133 0.06 1.15 17.19
C ALA A 133 -0.59 0.29 16.08
N MET A 134 -1.29 -0.78 16.50
CA MET A 134 -2.16 -1.55 15.61
C MET A 134 -3.22 -0.64 14.97
N GLN A 135 -3.49 -0.83 13.69
CA GLN A 135 -4.45 -0.07 12.90
C GLN A 135 -5.73 -0.88 12.65
N PRO A 136 -6.85 -0.24 12.29
CA PRO A 136 -8.10 -0.94 12.01
C PRO A 136 -7.90 -2.07 10.99
N GLY A 137 -8.34 -3.28 11.34
CA GLY A 137 -8.23 -4.48 10.49
C GLY A 137 -6.92 -5.26 10.59
N ASP A 138 -5.98 -4.88 11.47
CA ASP A 138 -4.73 -5.63 11.69
C ASP A 138 -4.92 -6.96 12.43
N ALA A 139 -5.96 -7.06 13.25
CA ALA A 139 -6.35 -8.26 13.96
C ALA A 139 -7.79 -8.61 13.57
N VAL A 140 -7.96 -9.64 12.72
CA VAL A 140 -9.28 -10.06 12.22
C VAL A 140 -9.85 -11.19 13.09
N ALA A 141 -11.17 -11.19 13.30
CA ALA A 141 -11.86 -12.24 14.05
C ALA A 141 -11.48 -13.65 13.55
N GLY A 142 -11.17 -14.56 14.48
CA GLY A 142 -10.73 -15.92 14.23
C GLY A 142 -9.24 -16.10 13.92
N GLN A 143 -8.48 -15.01 13.71
CA GLN A 143 -7.04 -15.12 13.49
C GLN A 143 -6.29 -15.44 14.78
N ILE A 144 -5.16 -16.14 14.65
CA ILE A 144 -4.20 -16.35 15.73
C ILE A 144 -2.98 -15.48 15.46
N LEU A 145 -2.73 -14.52 16.35
CA LEU A 145 -1.57 -13.62 16.29
C LEU A 145 -0.60 -13.97 17.41
N THR A 146 0.70 -13.91 17.11
CA THR A 146 1.75 -14.11 18.12
C THR A 146 2.31 -12.75 18.55
N PHE A 147 2.30 -12.52 19.85
CA PHE A 147 2.78 -11.32 20.49
C PHE A 147 3.91 -11.64 21.46
N VAL A 148 4.93 -10.78 21.52
CA VAL A 148 6.06 -10.93 22.46
C VAL A 148 6.18 -9.68 23.31
N PHE A 149 6.26 -9.82 24.63
CA PHE A 149 6.44 -8.69 25.53
C PHE A 149 7.84 -8.07 25.37
N GLY A 150 7.90 -6.82 24.93
CA GLY A 150 9.12 -6.16 24.46
C GLY A 150 9.52 -4.92 25.26
N PRO A 151 10.54 -4.16 24.82
CA PRO A 151 11.25 -3.16 25.62
C PRO A 151 10.39 -1.99 26.13
N ALA A 152 9.32 -1.58 25.43
CA ALA A 152 8.43 -0.48 25.84
C ALA A 152 7.31 -0.84 26.83
N ASN A 153 7.42 -1.98 27.52
CA ASN A 153 6.35 -2.55 28.36
C ASN A 153 5.04 -2.78 27.57
N ALA A 154 5.19 -3.21 26.32
CA ALA A 154 4.12 -3.49 25.39
C ALA A 154 4.37 -4.84 24.70
N PHE A 155 3.32 -5.43 24.15
CA PHE A 155 3.38 -6.64 23.36
C PHE A 155 3.52 -6.29 21.87
N TYR A 156 4.49 -6.89 21.20
CA TYR A 156 4.78 -6.65 19.78
C TYR A 156 4.32 -7.83 18.94
N CYS A 157 3.50 -7.59 17.93
CA CYS A 157 3.10 -8.61 16.97
C CYS A 157 4.32 -9.04 16.14
N THR A 158 4.66 -10.33 16.18
CA THR A 158 5.80 -10.88 15.42
C THR A 158 5.41 -11.26 14.00
N SER A 159 4.11 -11.48 13.76
CA SER A 159 3.55 -11.77 12.44
C SER A 159 3.28 -10.45 11.68
N PRO A 160 3.48 -10.41 10.36
CA PRO A 160 3.05 -9.27 9.56
C PRO A 160 1.53 -9.12 9.64
N VAL A 161 1.05 -7.89 9.81
CA VAL A 161 -0.39 -7.54 9.80
C VAL A 161 -0.77 -6.81 8.53
N ALA A 162 -2.06 -6.63 8.27
CA ALA A 162 -2.56 -6.00 7.04
C ALA A 162 -1.97 -4.60 6.80
N SER A 163 -1.77 -3.80 7.85
CA SER A 163 -1.14 -2.49 7.77
C SER A 163 0.39 -2.51 7.63
N ASP A 164 1.04 -3.67 7.76
CA ASP A 164 2.46 -3.82 7.41
C ASP A 164 2.67 -3.92 5.90
N VAL A 165 1.62 -4.32 5.17
CA VAL A 165 1.63 -4.41 3.72
C VAL A 165 0.93 -3.17 3.15
N SER A 166 1.71 -2.15 2.79
CA SER A 166 1.26 -1.02 1.96
C SER A 166 0.96 -1.48 0.52
N GLY A 167 0.04 -2.43 0.37
CA GLY A 167 -0.41 -2.96 -0.91
C GLY A 167 -1.46 -2.05 -1.56
N LEU A 168 -1.65 -2.20 -2.88
CA LEU A 168 -2.70 -1.47 -3.60
C LEU A 168 -4.08 -1.90 -3.06
N ARG A 169 -4.77 -0.97 -2.39
CA ARG A 169 -6.12 -1.17 -1.80
C ARG A 169 -7.25 -0.89 -2.77
N GLY A 170 -6.98 -0.16 -3.86
CA GLY A 170 -7.95 0.09 -4.91
C GLY A 170 -7.42 0.97 -6.04
N ARG A 171 -8.23 1.13 -7.10
CA ARG A 171 -7.94 2.03 -8.22
C ARG A 171 -9.21 2.75 -8.68
N ALA A 172 -9.10 4.04 -8.98
CA ALA A 172 -10.13 4.84 -9.64
C ALA A 172 -9.58 5.47 -10.93
N ILE A 173 -10.41 5.55 -11.97
CA ILE A 173 -10.05 6.11 -13.28
C ILE A 173 -11.11 7.16 -13.65
N PHE A 174 -10.66 8.38 -13.96
CA PHE A 174 -11.52 9.49 -14.34
C PHE A 174 -11.27 9.86 -15.80
N THR A 175 -12.27 9.60 -16.64
CA THR A 175 -12.34 10.04 -18.04
C THR A 175 -13.26 11.26 -18.22
N ALA A 176 -13.99 11.62 -17.16
CA ALA A 176 -14.80 12.82 -17.02
C ALA A 176 -14.57 13.44 -15.63
N SER A 177 -14.80 14.75 -15.52
CA SER A 177 -14.66 15.47 -14.25
C SER A 177 -15.61 14.93 -13.18
N GLY A 178 -15.17 14.95 -11.93
CA GLY A 178 -15.91 14.37 -10.82
C GLY A 178 -15.23 14.60 -9.49
N THR A 179 -15.54 13.76 -8.51
CA THR A 179 -14.94 13.83 -7.16
C THR A 179 -14.19 12.52 -6.88
N LEU A 180 -12.95 12.64 -6.43
CA LEU A 180 -12.14 11.55 -5.89
C LEU A 180 -12.32 11.51 -4.37
N THR A 181 -12.79 10.39 -3.85
CA THR A 181 -12.86 10.13 -2.40
C THR A 181 -11.77 9.15 -2.00
N ILE A 182 -10.95 9.51 -1.02
CA ILE A 182 -9.91 8.63 -0.49
C ILE A 182 -10.55 7.48 0.27
N LEU A 183 -10.21 6.24 -0.09
CA LEU A 183 -10.71 5.05 0.60
C LEU A 183 -10.32 5.06 2.08
N ALA A 184 -11.21 4.56 2.93
CA ALA A 184 -10.94 4.44 4.36
C ALA A 184 -9.67 3.59 4.59
N GLY A 185 -8.83 4.03 5.54
CA GLY A 185 -7.57 3.36 5.86
C GLY A 185 -6.45 3.53 4.81
N CYS A 186 -6.65 4.28 3.73
CA CYS A 186 -5.58 4.63 2.80
C CYS A 186 -4.97 5.98 3.18
N THR A 187 -3.65 6.02 3.31
CA THR A 187 -2.90 7.23 3.71
C THR A 187 -1.95 7.69 2.62
N VAL A 188 -1.75 6.86 1.60
CA VAL A 188 -0.92 7.17 0.45
C VAL A 188 -1.75 7.03 -0.82
N LEU A 189 -1.64 8.03 -1.69
CA LEU A 189 -2.30 8.07 -2.99
C LEU A 189 -1.25 8.23 -4.08
N LYS A 190 -1.21 7.31 -5.04
CA LYS A 190 -0.47 7.52 -6.29
C LYS A 190 -1.42 8.10 -7.33
N LEU A 191 -1.04 9.24 -7.88
CA LEU A 191 -1.76 9.88 -8.98
C LEU A 191 -0.94 9.81 -10.26
N MET A 192 -1.63 9.57 -11.37
CA MET A 192 -1.10 9.69 -12.73
C MET A 192 -2.11 10.54 -13.51
N SER A 193 -1.64 11.62 -14.15
CA SER A 193 -2.50 12.59 -14.82
C SER A 193 -1.94 12.95 -16.19
N TRP A 194 -2.83 13.06 -17.17
CA TRP A 194 -2.57 13.58 -18.51
C TRP A 194 -3.42 14.83 -18.74
N GLY A 195 -2.81 15.91 -19.23
CA GLY A 195 -3.54 17.09 -19.72
C GLY A 195 -4.34 16.79 -20.99
N GLY A 196 -5.36 17.60 -21.26
CA GLY A 196 -6.05 17.57 -22.55
C GLY A 196 -5.12 18.06 -23.67
N ALA A 197 -5.21 17.49 -24.85
CA ALA A 197 -4.34 17.85 -25.96
C ALA A 197 -4.96 18.94 -26.85
N GLY A 198 -4.13 19.67 -27.60
CA GLY A 198 -4.59 20.67 -28.56
C GLY A 198 -5.22 20.06 -29.82
N GLY A 199 -6.12 20.81 -30.45
CA GLY A 199 -6.67 20.48 -31.76
C GLY A 199 -5.73 20.90 -32.89
N GLY A 200 -5.74 20.16 -34.00
CA GLY A 200 -4.98 20.50 -35.20
C GLY A 200 -5.62 21.62 -36.01
N GLY A 201 -4.84 22.31 -36.84
CA GLY A 201 -5.30 23.41 -37.68
C GLY A 201 -6.14 22.95 -38.87
N GLY A 202 -7.14 23.74 -39.23
CA GLY A 202 -7.93 23.55 -40.45
C GLY A 202 -7.29 24.24 -41.66
N ILE A 203 -7.85 23.98 -42.84
CA ILE A 203 -7.43 24.61 -44.09
C ILE A 203 -8.64 25.11 -44.88
N ASN A 204 -8.48 26.17 -45.66
CA ASN A 204 -9.54 26.73 -46.53
C ASN A 204 -9.22 26.72 -48.03
N ALA A 205 -8.03 26.25 -48.42
CA ALA A 205 -7.57 26.28 -49.80
C ALA A 205 -6.76 25.01 -50.14
N SER A 206 -6.74 24.66 -51.42
CA SER A 206 -5.90 23.58 -51.96
C SER A 206 -4.41 23.90 -51.78
N GLY A 207 -3.58 22.86 -51.71
CA GLY A 207 -2.13 23.00 -51.55
C GLY A 207 -1.65 23.38 -50.14
N GLY A 208 -2.58 23.60 -49.19
CA GLY A 208 -2.26 23.87 -47.79
C GLY A 208 -2.31 22.63 -46.89
N ALA A 209 -1.61 22.69 -45.76
CA ALA A 209 -1.74 21.71 -44.68
C ALA A 209 -1.72 22.41 -43.31
N GLY A 210 -2.64 22.02 -42.43
CA GLY A 210 -2.68 22.51 -41.06
C GLY A 210 -1.59 21.87 -40.19
N GLY A 211 -1.17 22.58 -39.15
CA GLY A 211 -0.29 22.04 -38.12
C GLY A 211 -1.03 21.10 -37.17
N GLY A 212 -0.33 20.11 -36.60
CA GLY A 212 -0.89 19.24 -35.57
C GLY A 212 -0.99 19.93 -34.22
N GLY A 213 -1.96 19.56 -33.38
CA GLY A 213 -2.06 20.03 -32.01
C GLY A 213 -1.00 19.40 -31.11
N GLY A 214 -0.56 20.12 -30.08
CA GLY A 214 0.38 19.60 -29.08
C GLY A 214 -0.28 18.59 -28.16
N GLY A 215 0.48 17.60 -27.71
CA GLY A 215 0.03 16.64 -26.69
C GLY A 215 -0.06 17.26 -25.30
N GLY A 216 -0.84 16.66 -24.42
CA GLY A 216 -0.94 17.06 -23.01
C GLY A 216 0.30 16.67 -22.21
N GLU A 217 0.58 17.42 -21.15
CA GLU A 217 1.62 17.09 -20.17
C GLU A 217 1.24 15.79 -19.43
N TYR A 218 2.23 15.00 -19.02
CA TYR A 218 2.04 13.90 -18.09
C TYR A 218 2.69 14.20 -16.74
N ARG A 219 2.01 13.84 -15.65
CA ARG A 219 2.55 13.91 -14.29
C ARG A 219 2.19 12.68 -13.48
N GLU A 220 3.11 12.24 -12.62
CA GLU A 220 2.83 11.23 -11.59
C GLU A 220 3.50 11.56 -10.26
N GLY A 221 2.93 11.06 -9.17
CA GLY A 221 3.53 11.20 -7.85
C GLY A 221 2.75 10.48 -6.76
N LEU A 222 3.42 10.31 -5.61
CA LEU A 222 2.83 9.83 -4.37
C LEU A 222 2.49 11.01 -3.47
N PHE A 223 1.30 10.96 -2.87
CA PHE A 223 0.78 12.01 -2.00
C PHE A 223 0.36 11.40 -0.68
N THR A 224 0.73 12.04 0.42
CA THR A 224 0.15 11.75 1.74
C THR A 224 -1.25 12.36 1.79
N VAL A 225 -2.24 11.54 2.10
CA VAL A 225 -3.65 11.93 2.11
C VAL A 225 -4.32 11.51 3.41
N VAL A 226 -5.42 12.19 3.75
CA VAL A 226 -6.25 11.84 4.90
C VAL A 226 -7.33 10.84 4.43
N PRO A 227 -7.53 9.71 5.11
CA PRO A 227 -8.63 8.78 4.80
C PRO A 227 -9.98 9.50 4.75
N ALA A 228 -10.85 9.10 3.82
CA ALA A 228 -12.17 9.69 3.58
C ALA A 228 -12.19 11.16 3.09
N ALA A 229 -11.05 11.82 2.91
CA ALA A 229 -11.00 13.14 2.30
C ALA A 229 -11.47 13.11 0.83
N THR A 230 -11.99 14.23 0.34
CA THR A 230 -12.42 14.39 -1.06
C THR A 230 -11.58 15.42 -1.79
N HIS A 231 -11.32 15.15 -3.07
CA HIS A 231 -10.62 16.05 -3.97
C HIS A 231 -11.40 16.19 -5.27
N ALA A 232 -11.56 17.42 -5.76
CA ALA A 232 -12.19 17.66 -7.06
C ALA A 232 -11.26 17.20 -8.19
N VAL A 233 -11.77 16.40 -9.12
CA VAL A 233 -11.06 16.01 -10.34
C VAL A 233 -11.64 16.79 -11.51
N SER A 234 -10.81 17.60 -12.16
CA SER A 234 -11.16 18.28 -13.41
C SER A 234 -10.41 17.63 -14.56
N ILE A 235 -11.12 17.05 -15.51
CA ILE A 235 -10.52 16.49 -16.72
C ILE A 235 -10.41 17.58 -17.78
N GLY A 236 -9.19 17.85 -18.23
CA GLY A 236 -8.93 18.79 -19.31
C GLY A 236 -9.57 18.31 -20.61
N THR A 237 -10.42 19.14 -21.20
CA THR A 237 -11.04 18.81 -22.50
C THR A 237 -9.99 18.79 -23.60
N GLY A 238 -10.20 17.97 -24.63
CA GLY A 238 -9.40 18.07 -25.84
C GLY A 238 -9.76 19.35 -26.60
N GLY A 239 -8.77 19.97 -27.23
CA GLY A 239 -8.98 21.13 -28.10
C GLY A 239 -9.72 20.74 -29.37
N ASN A 240 -10.66 21.55 -29.79
CA ASN A 240 -11.37 21.41 -31.06
C ASN A 240 -10.40 21.63 -32.22
N GLY A 241 -10.56 20.86 -33.28
CA GLY A 241 -9.85 21.07 -34.54
C GLY A 241 -10.29 22.38 -35.20
N GLY A 242 -9.39 22.98 -35.97
CA GLY A 242 -9.68 24.16 -36.76
C GLY A 242 -10.74 23.88 -37.82
N THR A 243 -11.52 24.88 -38.17
CA THR A 243 -12.63 24.78 -39.12
C THR A 243 -12.15 24.82 -40.58
N ILE A 244 -13.06 24.50 -41.51
CA ILE A 244 -12.84 24.64 -42.97
C ILE A 244 -12.56 26.08 -43.42
N ALA A 245 -12.67 27.08 -42.53
CA ALA A 245 -12.26 28.45 -42.82
C ALA A 245 -10.74 28.68 -42.67
N GLY A 246 -9.95 27.62 -42.40
CA GLY A 246 -8.50 27.73 -42.25
C GLY A 246 -8.11 28.25 -40.87
N THR A 247 -8.94 28.00 -39.86
CA THR A 247 -8.70 28.49 -38.50
C THR A 247 -7.74 27.58 -37.73
N ASN A 248 -7.10 28.13 -36.70
CA ASN A 248 -6.34 27.36 -35.73
C ASN A 248 -7.26 26.37 -35.00
N GLY A 249 -6.70 25.27 -34.50
CA GLY A 249 -7.37 24.50 -33.46
C GLY A 249 -7.53 25.32 -32.17
N SER A 250 -8.15 24.74 -31.16
CA SER A 250 -8.13 25.28 -29.80
C SER A 250 -7.16 24.51 -28.91
N ASN A 251 -6.73 25.16 -27.82
CA ASN A 251 -5.88 24.54 -26.81
C ASN A 251 -6.63 23.43 -26.07
N GLY A 252 -5.91 22.42 -25.63
CA GLY A 252 -6.40 21.45 -24.65
C GLY A 252 -6.51 22.08 -23.26
N GLY A 253 -7.49 21.64 -22.48
CA GLY A 253 -7.65 22.01 -21.09
C GLY A 253 -6.62 21.32 -20.18
N SER A 254 -6.30 21.94 -19.05
CA SER A 254 -5.48 21.29 -18.02
C SER A 254 -6.30 20.29 -17.21
N THR A 255 -5.68 19.18 -16.81
CA THR A 255 -6.29 18.17 -15.94
C THR A 255 -5.76 18.32 -14.53
N SER A 256 -6.64 18.44 -13.53
CA SER A 256 -6.24 18.69 -12.14
C SER A 256 -6.95 17.78 -11.13
N VAL A 257 -6.26 17.46 -10.04
CA VAL A 257 -6.81 16.77 -8.86
C VAL A 257 -6.63 17.69 -7.64
N GLY A 258 -7.64 18.51 -7.36
CA GLY A 258 -7.59 19.54 -6.34
C GLY A 258 -6.32 20.39 -6.45
N SER A 259 -5.64 20.59 -5.32
CA SER A 259 -4.31 21.21 -5.25
C SER A 259 -3.15 20.21 -5.33
N LEU A 260 -3.42 18.90 -5.47
CA LEU A 260 -2.40 17.86 -5.42
C LEU A 260 -1.56 17.83 -6.69
N MET A 261 -2.21 17.91 -7.85
CA MET A 261 -1.54 17.78 -9.14
C MET A 261 -2.33 18.47 -10.24
N THR A 262 -1.64 19.17 -11.15
CA THR A 262 -2.20 19.71 -12.39
C THR A 262 -1.28 19.37 -13.55
N ALA A 263 -1.79 18.68 -14.56
CA ALA A 263 -1.10 18.42 -15.83
C ALA A 263 -1.62 19.40 -16.89
N ALA A 264 -0.71 20.20 -17.46
CA ALA A 264 -1.05 21.24 -18.43
C ALA A 264 -1.55 20.66 -19.76
N GLY A 265 -2.50 21.35 -20.39
CA GLY A 265 -2.99 21.00 -21.71
C GLY A 265 -2.05 21.40 -22.85
N GLY A 266 -2.14 20.71 -23.98
CA GLY A 266 -1.36 21.02 -25.19
C GLY A 266 -1.92 22.21 -25.98
N LEU A 267 -1.05 22.92 -26.71
CA LEU A 267 -1.46 24.07 -27.52
C LEU A 267 -2.01 23.66 -28.89
N PHE A 268 -2.79 24.54 -29.51
CA PHE A 268 -3.37 24.33 -30.84
C PHE A 268 -2.33 24.23 -31.96
N GLY A 269 -2.68 23.49 -33.02
CA GLY A 269 -2.01 23.58 -34.31
C GLY A 269 -2.55 24.75 -35.14
N ALA A 270 -1.67 25.45 -35.86
CA ALA A 270 -2.07 26.59 -36.68
C ALA A 270 -2.81 26.14 -37.95
N GLY A 271 -3.88 26.88 -38.30
CA GLY A 271 -4.57 26.71 -39.57
C GLY A 271 -3.74 27.25 -40.74
N ALA A 272 -4.18 26.95 -41.96
CA ALA A 272 -3.46 27.38 -43.16
C ALA A 272 -4.37 27.73 -44.34
N SER A 273 -3.86 28.58 -45.24
CA SER A 273 -4.55 29.01 -46.46
C SER A 273 -3.56 28.99 -47.63
N GLY A 274 -3.48 27.86 -48.34
CA GLY A 274 -2.45 27.63 -49.36
C GLY A 274 -1.02 27.61 -48.80
N THR A 275 -0.87 27.46 -47.49
CA THR A 275 0.39 27.49 -46.74
C THR A 275 0.50 26.29 -45.78
N TYR A 276 1.55 26.25 -44.96
CA TYR A 276 1.80 25.19 -44.00
C TYR A 276 1.70 25.72 -42.57
N GLY A 277 0.75 25.20 -41.80
CA GLY A 277 0.52 25.58 -40.41
C GLY A 277 1.60 25.02 -39.48
N GLN A 278 2.03 25.82 -38.51
CA GLN A 278 2.93 25.40 -37.44
C GLN A 278 2.22 24.46 -36.46
N GLY A 279 2.93 23.45 -35.96
CA GLY A 279 2.44 22.56 -34.92
C GLY A 279 2.34 23.25 -33.56
N GLY A 280 1.39 22.81 -32.74
CA GLY A 280 1.19 23.30 -31.39
C GLY A 280 2.25 22.78 -30.43
N ALA A 281 2.71 23.62 -29.51
CA ALA A 281 3.61 23.17 -28.44
C ALA A 281 2.88 22.18 -27.50
N GLY A 282 3.62 21.19 -27.00
CA GLY A 282 3.11 20.29 -25.98
C GLY A 282 2.85 20.99 -24.66
N GLY A 283 1.91 20.45 -23.88
CA GLY A 283 1.60 20.95 -22.54
C GLY A 283 2.84 20.89 -21.64
N SER A 284 3.08 21.97 -20.91
CA SER A 284 4.19 22.09 -19.97
C SER A 284 3.83 23.05 -18.83
N GLY A 285 4.53 22.94 -17.70
CA GLY A 285 4.42 23.89 -16.60
C GLY A 285 3.26 23.64 -15.63
N GLY A 286 2.71 22.42 -15.60
CA GLY A 286 1.81 22.00 -14.54
C GLY A 286 2.46 22.00 -13.14
N SER A 287 1.72 21.57 -12.13
CA SER A 287 2.17 21.54 -10.74
C SER A 287 1.95 20.19 -10.07
N GLY A 288 2.71 19.92 -9.01
CA GLY A 288 2.65 18.67 -8.26
C GLY A 288 3.20 17.46 -9.03
N GLY A 289 3.26 16.32 -8.34
CA GLY A 289 3.92 15.10 -8.83
C GLY A 289 5.43 15.14 -8.64
N SER A 290 6.02 13.96 -8.43
CA SER A 290 7.47 13.77 -8.33
C SER A 290 8.12 13.54 -9.69
N PHE A 291 7.33 13.20 -10.71
CA PHE A 291 7.76 13.04 -12.09
C PHE A 291 6.82 13.79 -13.02
N SER A 292 7.40 14.48 -14.00
CA SER A 292 6.67 15.21 -15.04
C SER A 292 7.36 15.05 -16.38
N GLN A 293 6.59 14.90 -17.44
CA GLN A 293 7.07 14.89 -18.81
C GLN A 293 6.20 15.82 -19.64
N ASN A 294 6.83 16.78 -20.32
CA ASN A 294 6.15 17.67 -21.24
C ASN A 294 5.46 16.86 -22.34
N GLY A 295 4.32 17.36 -22.82
CA GLY A 295 3.69 16.83 -24.02
C GLY A 295 4.63 16.96 -25.23
N GLY A 296 4.44 16.08 -26.21
CA GLY A 296 5.09 16.22 -27.50
C GLY A 296 4.50 17.41 -28.27
N ASN A 297 5.34 18.14 -28.99
CA ASN A 297 4.87 19.14 -29.94
C ASN A 297 4.15 18.44 -31.09
N GLY A 298 3.09 19.06 -31.60
CA GLY A 298 2.57 18.71 -32.92
C GLY A 298 3.61 19.05 -33.98
N SER A 299 3.60 18.32 -35.09
CA SER A 299 4.44 18.67 -36.23
C SER A 299 3.76 19.68 -37.13
N ASN A 300 4.56 20.37 -37.93
CA ASN A 300 4.07 21.33 -38.90
C ASN A 300 3.37 20.59 -40.05
N GLY A 301 2.39 21.25 -40.66
CA GLY A 301 1.95 20.88 -42.00
C GLY A 301 3.14 20.93 -42.96
N GLY A 302 3.10 20.14 -44.02
CA GLY A 302 4.22 20.05 -44.94
C GLY A 302 3.83 19.59 -46.32
N ASN A 303 4.85 19.43 -47.16
CA ASN A 303 4.72 18.92 -48.51
C ASN A 303 5.84 17.93 -48.77
N LEU A 304 5.47 16.75 -49.27
CA LEU A 304 6.39 15.69 -49.69
C LEU A 304 6.28 15.55 -51.21
N GLY A 305 6.92 16.47 -51.93
CA GLY A 305 6.90 16.54 -53.39
C GLY A 305 5.63 17.20 -53.92
N SER A 306 4.71 16.42 -54.47
CA SER A 306 3.41 16.89 -54.98
C SER A 306 2.23 16.61 -54.03
N VAL A 307 2.49 16.03 -52.86
CA VAL A 307 1.47 15.61 -51.89
C VAL A 307 1.60 16.41 -50.59
N ALA A 308 0.55 17.15 -50.23
CA ALA A 308 0.45 17.80 -48.93
C ALA A 308 0.32 16.77 -47.80
N SER A 309 1.09 16.94 -46.73
CA SER A 309 1.09 16.10 -45.53
C SER A 309 0.60 16.90 -44.32
N CYS A 310 -0.26 16.29 -43.50
CA CYS A 310 -0.74 16.97 -42.30
C CYS A 310 0.38 17.13 -41.28
N GLY A 311 0.27 18.16 -40.45
CA GLY A 311 0.96 18.14 -39.17
C GLY A 311 0.37 17.06 -38.28
N THR A 312 1.20 16.13 -37.81
CA THR A 312 0.82 15.11 -36.82
C THR A 312 0.59 15.73 -35.46
N GLY A 313 -0.45 15.27 -34.77
CA GLY A 313 -0.68 15.59 -33.37
C GLY A 313 0.44 15.06 -32.47
N GLY A 314 0.86 15.86 -31.50
CA GLY A 314 1.87 15.49 -30.50
C GLY A 314 1.38 14.44 -29.52
N GLY A 315 2.26 13.54 -29.11
CA GLY A 315 2.00 12.51 -28.10
C GLY A 315 2.15 13.02 -26.67
N SER A 316 2.00 12.12 -25.71
CA SER A 316 2.28 12.37 -24.29
C SER A 316 3.11 11.21 -23.73
N TRP A 317 3.50 11.24 -22.45
CA TRP A 317 4.19 10.08 -21.88
C TRP A 317 3.29 8.83 -21.94
N LYS A 318 3.87 7.70 -22.38
CA LYS A 318 3.16 6.44 -22.69
C LYS A 318 2.09 6.56 -23.79
N VAL A 319 2.08 7.65 -24.54
CA VAL A 319 1.13 7.91 -25.62
C VAL A 319 1.90 8.37 -26.86
N PRO A 320 1.90 7.59 -27.97
CA PRO A 320 2.68 7.96 -29.14
C PRO A 320 2.14 9.24 -29.79
N ASN A 321 2.98 9.87 -30.62
CA ASN A 321 2.50 10.87 -31.57
C ASN A 321 1.42 10.27 -32.47
N HIS A 322 0.57 11.12 -33.01
CA HIS A 322 -0.46 10.69 -33.92
C HIS A 322 0.13 10.22 -35.25
N TYR A 323 -0.55 9.31 -35.93
CA TYR A 323 -0.15 8.82 -37.25
C TYR A 323 -0.18 9.95 -38.28
N LEU A 324 0.82 9.97 -39.15
CA LEU A 324 0.90 10.90 -40.27
C LEU A 324 -0.12 10.52 -41.34
N GLN A 325 -0.92 11.48 -41.79
CA GLN A 325 -1.92 11.28 -42.83
C GLN A 325 -1.43 11.88 -44.14
N PHE A 326 -1.43 11.04 -45.16
CA PHE A 326 -1.19 11.41 -46.55
C PHE A 326 -2.54 11.34 -47.27
N SER A 327 -2.85 12.32 -48.11
CA SER A 327 -4.11 12.51 -48.86
C SER A 327 -5.04 13.57 -48.27
N ALA A 328 -5.85 14.17 -49.15
CA ALA A 328 -6.75 15.26 -48.83
C ALA A 328 -7.86 14.85 -47.86
N GLY A 329 -8.04 15.59 -46.77
CA GLY A 329 -9.10 15.28 -45.82
C GLY A 329 -9.01 16.04 -44.52
N ALA A 330 -10.03 15.82 -43.69
CA ALA A 330 -10.03 16.32 -42.33
C ALA A 330 -8.92 15.66 -41.50
N GLY A 331 -8.36 16.41 -40.56
CA GLY A 331 -7.37 15.89 -39.63
C GLY A 331 -7.95 14.78 -38.74
N GLY A 332 -7.16 13.74 -38.50
CA GLY A 332 -7.49 12.70 -37.53
C GLY A 332 -7.62 13.23 -36.10
N ASN A 333 -8.68 12.81 -35.41
CA ASN A 333 -8.87 13.10 -33.99
C ASN A 333 -7.90 12.28 -33.13
N GLY A 334 -7.44 12.85 -32.01
CA GLY A 334 -6.63 12.15 -31.02
C GLY A 334 -7.26 10.83 -30.58
N LEU A 335 -6.47 9.75 -30.65
CA LEU A 335 -6.89 8.38 -30.34
C LEU A 335 -6.75 8.07 -28.84
N PHE A 336 -5.68 8.56 -28.23
CA PHE A 336 -5.32 8.28 -26.82
C PHE A 336 -5.40 9.55 -25.98
N TYR A 337 -5.66 9.40 -24.66
CA TYR A 337 -5.74 10.54 -23.75
C TYR A 337 -4.46 11.38 -23.79
N GLY A 338 -4.60 12.70 -23.86
CA GLY A 338 -3.47 13.62 -24.01
C GLY A 338 -2.77 13.58 -25.38
N GLN A 339 -3.29 12.88 -26.40
CA GLN A 339 -2.77 12.95 -27.77
C GLN A 339 -3.42 14.10 -28.56
N GLY A 340 -2.60 14.90 -29.23
CA GLY A 340 -3.03 16.00 -30.11
C GLY A 340 -3.77 15.53 -31.35
N GLY A 341 -4.62 16.39 -31.89
CA GLY A 341 -5.28 16.16 -33.18
C GLY A 341 -4.35 16.49 -34.35
N ASN A 342 -4.51 15.79 -35.47
CA ASN A 342 -3.79 16.13 -36.70
C ASN A 342 -4.32 17.41 -37.34
N GLY A 343 -3.46 18.12 -38.06
CA GLY A 343 -3.89 19.16 -38.98
C GLY A 343 -4.63 18.59 -40.19
N ALA A 344 -5.35 19.44 -40.91
CA ALA A 344 -6.02 19.07 -42.16
C ALA A 344 -5.05 19.07 -43.37
N THR A 345 -5.39 18.36 -44.44
CA THR A 345 -4.58 18.26 -45.68
C THR A 345 -5.35 18.64 -46.92
N GLY A 346 -4.79 19.54 -47.72
CA GLY A 346 -5.46 20.16 -48.86
C GLY A 346 -5.06 19.56 -50.18
N GLY A 347 -5.72 18.46 -50.59
CA GLY A 347 -5.73 18.06 -51.99
C GLY A 347 -7.00 18.53 -52.75
N ILE A 348 -8.20 18.45 -52.15
CA ILE A 348 -9.50 18.80 -52.80
C ILE A 348 -10.14 20.13 -52.32
N GLY A 349 -9.47 20.93 -51.49
CA GLY A 349 -9.98 22.23 -51.02
C GLY A 349 -9.92 22.37 -49.51
N ALA A 350 -10.98 22.92 -48.91
CA ALA A 350 -11.07 23.19 -47.48
C ALA A 350 -11.36 21.92 -46.65
N ALA A 351 -10.75 21.82 -45.47
CA ALA A 351 -10.93 20.70 -44.55
C ALA A 351 -10.69 21.11 -43.09
N ALA A 352 -11.40 20.50 -42.16
CA ALA A 352 -11.27 20.77 -40.74
C ALA A 352 -10.10 19.98 -40.12
N GLY A 353 -9.42 20.55 -39.14
CA GLY A 353 -8.42 19.85 -38.34
C GLY A 353 -9.07 18.82 -37.41
N GLY A 354 -8.25 17.91 -36.88
CA GLY A 354 -8.67 16.91 -35.91
C GLY A 354 -8.75 17.49 -34.50
N ASN A 355 -9.71 17.03 -33.72
CA ASN A 355 -9.81 17.36 -32.30
C ASN A 355 -8.70 16.65 -31.51
N GLY A 356 -8.09 17.34 -30.54
CA GLY A 356 -7.26 16.70 -29.53
C GLY A 356 -8.11 15.80 -28.62
N LYS A 357 -7.48 14.82 -27.97
CA LYS A 357 -8.17 13.99 -26.97
C LYS A 357 -8.14 14.68 -25.60
N SER A 358 -9.15 14.40 -24.79
CA SER A 358 -9.19 14.83 -23.39
C SER A 358 -8.04 14.25 -22.58
N GLY A 359 -7.84 14.79 -21.38
CA GLY A 359 -6.96 14.24 -20.37
C GLY A 359 -7.53 12.99 -19.69
N LEU A 360 -6.78 12.50 -18.71
CA LEU A 360 -7.09 11.29 -17.92
C LEU A 360 -6.49 11.45 -16.53
N VAL A 361 -7.19 10.94 -15.51
CA VAL A 361 -6.59 10.72 -14.18
C VAL A 361 -6.74 9.26 -13.79
N ILE A 362 -5.67 8.66 -13.28
CA ILE A 362 -5.67 7.36 -12.62
C ILE A 362 -5.18 7.58 -11.18
N ALA A 363 -5.96 7.09 -10.23
CA ALA A 363 -5.70 7.15 -8.80
C ALA A 363 -5.56 5.73 -8.25
N GLU A 364 -4.48 5.47 -7.53
CA GLU A 364 -4.18 4.19 -6.87
C GLU A 364 -4.02 4.42 -5.37
N PHE A 365 -4.77 3.67 -4.56
CA PHE A 365 -4.84 3.86 -3.11
C PHE A 365 -3.95 2.84 -2.38
N TYR A 366 -3.19 3.31 -1.39
CA TYR A 366 -2.28 2.51 -0.57
C TYR A 366 -2.52 2.77 0.92
#